data_AF-A0A183JBC5-F1
#
_entry.id   AF-A0A183JBC5-F1
#
_cell.length_a   1.000
_cell.length_b   1.000
_cell.length_c   1.000
_cell.angle_alpha   90.00
_cell.angle_beta   90.00
_cell.angle_gamma   90.00
#
_symmetry.space_group_name_H-M   'P 1'
#
loop_
_entity.id
_entity.type
_entity.pdbx_description
1 polymer ?
#
loop_
_entity_poly.entity_id
_entity_poly.type
_entity_poly.pdbx_seq_one_letter_code
_entity_poly.pdbx_strand_id
1 'polypeptide(L)' 'MLGALHPSVNLTNMLRKLLKKSLPTDAHKFANGKLFISLTRLSDGENVLVSEFVTRDELIEV' A
#
# COMPACT_ATOMS: atom_id res chain seq x y z
N MET A 1 6.38 -26.28 -1.42
CA MET A 1 5.18 -25.42 -1.55
C MET A 1 5.50 -24.03 -0.99
N LEU A 2 6.13 -23.16 -1.79
CA LEU A 2 6.36 -21.75 -1.41
C LEU A 2 5.20 -20.91 -1.94
N GLY A 3 4.00 -21.14 -1.42
CA GLY A 3 2.74 -20.66 -2.01
C GLY A 3 2.59 -19.13 -2.10
N ALA A 4 3.25 -18.36 -1.22
CA ALA A 4 3.14 -16.89 -1.20
C ALA A 4 4.32 -16.16 -1.87
N LEU A 5 5.44 -16.85 -2.10
CA LEU A 5 6.67 -16.30 -2.69
C LEU A 5 6.96 -16.90 -4.09
N HIS A 6 6.06 -17.72 -4.62
CA HIS A 6 6.19 -18.26 -5.97
C HIS A 6 6.04 -17.12 -7.00
N PRO A 7 6.92 -16.98 -8.00
CA PRO A 7 6.89 -15.87 -8.96
C PRO A 7 5.57 -15.71 -9.73
N SER A 8 4.76 -16.77 -9.82
CA SER A 8 3.44 -16.72 -10.46
C SER A 8 2.36 -16.08 -9.59
N VAL A 9 2.64 -15.84 -8.30
CA VAL A 9 1.69 -15.27 -7.35
C VAL A 9 1.96 -13.77 -7.26
N ASN A 10 1.09 -13.00 -7.91
CA ASN A 10 1.13 -11.54 -7.80
C ASN A 10 0.53 -11.13 -6.44
N LEU A 11 1.34 -11.26 -5.40
CA LEU A 11 0.98 -10.96 -4.01
C LEU A 11 0.45 -9.53 -3.87
N THR A 12 1.08 -8.57 -4.55
CA THR A 12 0.68 -7.17 -4.54
C THR A 12 -0.74 -6.99 -5.06
N ASN A 13 -1.11 -7.67 -6.15
CA ASN A 13 -2.47 -7.62 -6.68
C ASN A 13 -3.50 -8.27 -5.75
N MET A 14 -3.13 -9.36 -5.06
CA MET A 14 -4.00 -9.96 -4.05
C MET A 14 -4.20 -9.01 -2.87
N LEU A 15 -3.12 -8.39 -2.37
CA LEU A 15 -3.17 -7.44 -1.28
C LEU A 15 -4.03 -6.22 -1.64
N ARG A 16 -3.86 -5.63 -2.83
CA ARG A 16 -4.72 -4.54 -3.33
C ARG A 16 -6.20 -4.94 -3.32
N LYS A 17 -6.54 -6.13 -3.81
CA LYS A 17 -7.92 -6.62 -3.81
C LYS A 17 -8.48 -6.77 -2.39
N LEU A 18 -7.68 -7.31 -1.47
CA LEU A 18 -8.06 -7.45 -0.07
C LEU A 18 -8.27 -6.07 0.59
N LEU A 19 -7.36 -5.12 0.40
CA LEU A 19 -7.48 -3.78 0.94
C LEU A 19 -8.70 -3.03 0.37
N LYS A 20 -8.94 -3.11 -0.95
CA LYS A 20 -10.11 -2.49 -1.60
C LYS A 20 -11.43 -3.07 -1.08
N LYS A 21 -11.46 -4.35 -0.71
CA LYS A 21 -12.63 -5.01 -0.14
C LYS A 21 -12.84 -4.68 1.34
N SER A 22 -11.76 -4.58 2.12
CA SER A 22 -11.82 -4.48 3.58
C SER A 22 -11.87 -3.04 4.10
N LEU A 23 -11.29 -2.09 3.36
CA LEU A 23 -11.20 -0.70 3.81
C LEU A 23 -12.46 0.10 3.44
N PRO A 24 -13.01 0.89 4.38
CA PRO A 24 -14.11 1.81 4.09
C PRO A 24 -13.66 2.87 3.07
N THR A 25 -14.61 3.49 2.36
CA THR A 25 -14.34 4.45 1.29
C THR A 25 -13.54 5.68 1.75
N ASP A 26 -13.61 6.02 3.03
CA ASP A 26 -12.93 7.15 3.67
C ASP A 26 -11.71 6.74 4.53
N ALA A 27 -11.19 5.53 4.35
CA ALA A 27 -10.04 5.00 5.11
C ALA A 27 -8.83 5.95 5.17
N HIS A 28 -8.57 6.71 4.10
CA HIS A 28 -7.50 7.71 4.03
C HIS A 28 -7.58 8.75 5.15
N LYS A 29 -8.79 9.18 5.53
CA LYS A 29 -8.98 10.15 6.63
C LYS A 29 -8.55 9.59 7.99
N PHE A 30 -8.70 8.28 8.18
CA PHE A 30 -8.28 7.61 9.42
C PHE A 30 -6.78 7.31 9.42
N ALA A 31 -6.18 7.13 8.25
CA ALA A 31 -4.76 6.83 8.09
C ALA A 31 -3.88 8.07 8.24
N ASN A 32 -4.36 9.25 7.81
CA ASN A 32 -3.60 10.50 7.86
C ASN A 32 -3.10 10.81 9.29
N GLY A 33 -1.80 11.08 9.41
CA GLY A 33 -1.11 11.31 10.68
C GLY A 33 -0.99 10.09 11.61
N LYS A 34 -1.47 8.90 11.22
CA LYS A 34 -1.47 7.68 12.05
C LYS A 34 -0.75 6.50 11.39
N LEU A 35 -0.73 6.45 10.06
CA LEU A 35 0.00 5.47 9.27
C LEU A 35 1.16 6.15 8.57
N PHE A 36 2.35 5.56 8.67
CA PHE A 36 3.56 6.03 8.01
C PHE A 36 4.08 4.89 7.12
N ILE A 37 4.20 5.16 5.82
CA ILE A 37 4.70 4.20 4.84
C ILE A 37 6.07 4.69 4.36
N SER A 38 7.08 3.86 4.57
CA SER A 38 8.45 4.11 4.12
C SER A 38 8.64 3.48 2.74
N LEU A 39 8.87 4.31 1.74
CA LEU A 39 9.08 3.91 0.35
C LEU A 39 10.53 4.11 -0.05
N THR A 40 11.10 3.14 -0.75
CA THR A 40 12.40 3.30 -1.41
C THR A 40 12.16 3.68 -2.87
N ARG A 41 12.59 4.88 -3.26
CA ARG A 41 12.48 5.31 -4.66
C ARG A 41 13.58 4.64 -5.47
N LEU A 42 13.19 3.80 -6.44
CA LEU A 42 14.14 2.98 -7.19
C LEU A 42 15.12 3.80 -8.05
N SER A 43 14.77 5.03 -8.43
CA SER A 43 15.61 5.86 -9.31
C SER A 43 16.89 6.36 -8.63
N ASP A 44 16.84 6.65 -7.33
CA ASP A 44 17.93 7.25 -6.56
C ASP A 44 18.25 6.46 -5.27
N GLY A 45 17.43 5.46 -4.90
CA GLY A 45 17.59 4.66 -3.70
C GLY A 45 17.14 5.36 -2.41
N GLU A 46 16.65 6.59 -2.53
CA GLU A 46 16.29 7.43 -1.39
C GLU A 46 15.02 6.93 -0.69
N ASN A 47 14.97 7.16 0.61
CA ASN A 47 13.79 6.84 1.41
C ASN A 47 12.81 8.02 1.44
N VAL A 48 11.55 7.75 1.13
CA VAL A 48 10.46 8.71 1.20
C VAL A 48 9.45 8.21 2.22
N LEU A 49 9.16 9.03 3.23
CA LEU A 49 8.12 8.74 4.19
C LEU A 49 6.82 9.41 3.76
N VAL A 50 5.76 8.63 3.62
CA VAL A 50 4.41 9.10 3.29
C VAL A 50 3.49 8.86 4.49
N SER A 51 2.76 9.89 4.90
CA SER A 51 1.80 9.80 6.01
C SER A 51 0.46 10.46 5.73
N GLU A 52 0.32 11.09 4.57
CA GLU A 52 -0.87 11.82 4.15
C GLU A 52 -1.37 11.24 2.83
N PHE A 53 -2.66 10.97 2.77
CA PHE A 53 -3.36 10.35 1.65
C PHE A 53 -4.62 11.16 1.36
N VAL A 54 -4.79 11.58 0.10
CA VAL A 54 -5.94 12.37 -0.37
C VAL A 54 -7.14 11.47 -0.65
N THR A 55 -6.90 10.24 -1.09
CA THR A 55 -7.96 9.27 -1.40
C THR A 55 -7.67 7.88 -0.86
N ARG A 56 -8.70 7.04 -0.76
CA ARG A 56 -8.52 5.62 -0.41
C ARG A 56 -7.67 4.89 -1.44
N ASP A 57 -7.84 5.20 -2.72
CA ASP A 57 -7.07 4.53 -3.77
C ASP A 57 -5.60 4.93 -3.69
N GLU A 58 -5.29 6.20 -3.43
CA GLU A 58 -3.92 6.62 -3.14
C GLU A 58 -3.34 5.84 -1.96
N LEU A 59 -4.04 5.76 -0.82
CA LEU A 59 -3.62 4.94 0.33
C LEU A 59 -3.31 3.47 -0.03
N ILE A 60 -4.02 2.88 -0.99
CA ILE A 60 -3.84 1.47 -1.39
C ILE A 60 -2.73 1.30 -2.43
N GLU A 61 -2.44 2.32 -3.21
CA GLU A 61 -1.47 2.28 -4.32
C GLU A 61 -0.09 2.85 -3.96
N VAL A 62 0.10 3.32 -2.71
CA VAL A 62 1.40 3.75 -2.14
C VAL A 62 2.42 2.61 -2.18
#